data_AF-A0A382UIB8-F1
#
_entry.id   AF-A0A382UIB8-F1
#
_cell.length_a   1.000
_cell.length_b   1.000
_cell.length_c   1.000
_cell.angle_alpha   90.00
_cell.angle_beta   90.00
_cell.angle_gamma   90.00
#
_symmetry.space_group_name_H-M   'P 1'
#
loop_
_entity.id
_entity.type
_entity.pdbx_description
1 polymer ?
#
loop_
_entity_poly.entity_id
_entity_poly.type
_entity_poly.pdbx_seq_one_letter_code
_entity_poly.pdbx_strand_id
1 'polypeptide(L)'
;MGYLPTNKQIKEEVSNYDELTFFKKNKNILVVYILVLSAISDYLNYTAGTFIDVVFAIPIYLILIAFIFYNHRWAMIVICWLTMMDMFAMGWFGTTEIIIAAIAVVLTYHSFRVATALKKSNL
;
A
#
# COMPACT_ATOMS: atom_id res chain seq x y z
N MET A 1 -17.47 2.91 -11.86
CA MET A 1 -17.40 2.52 -10.43
C MET A 1 -16.79 3.68 -9.68
N GLY A 2 -17.40 4.17 -8.60
CA GLY A 2 -16.88 5.33 -7.88
C GLY A 2 -15.50 5.04 -7.28
N TYR A 3 -14.58 6.02 -7.35
CA TYR A 3 -13.20 5.91 -6.86
C TYR A 3 -13.11 5.70 -5.32
N LEU A 4 -14.21 5.93 -4.61
CA LEU A 4 -14.34 5.69 -3.16
C LEU A 4 -15.20 4.45 -2.93
N PRO A 5 -14.79 3.55 -2.01
CA PRO A 5 -15.53 2.34 -1.73
C PRO A 5 -16.79 2.75 -0.98
N THR A 6 -17.94 2.39 -1.54
CA THR A 6 -19.19 2.60 -0.83
C THR A 6 -19.23 1.72 0.41
N ASN A 7 -19.93 2.16 1.46
CA ASN A 7 -20.12 1.36 2.67
C ASN A 7 -20.72 -0.03 2.38
N LYS A 8 -21.45 -0.17 1.25
CA LYS A 8 -21.98 -1.46 0.78
C LYS A 8 -20.86 -2.39 0.32
N GLN A 9 -19.95 -1.92 -0.53
CA GLN A 9 -18.81 -2.71 -1.01
C GLN A 9 -17.89 -3.17 0.12
N ILE A 10 -17.65 -2.32 1.12
CA ILE A 10 -16.85 -2.72 2.30
C ILE A 10 -17.56 -3.82 3.09
N LYS A 11 -18.88 -3.71 3.28
CA LYS A 11 -19.65 -4.73 4.01
C LYS A 11 -19.66 -6.06 3.27
N GLU A 12 -19.81 -6.05 1.95
CA GLU A 12 -19.72 -7.26 1.10
C GLU A 12 -18.32 -7.88 1.14
N GLU A 13 -17.27 -7.06 1.11
CA GLU A 13 -15.89 -7.55 1.23
C GLU A 13 -15.64 -8.20 2.59
N VAL A 14 -16.15 -7.59 3.67
CA VAL A 14 -16.00 -8.11 5.04
C VAL A 14 -16.82 -9.38 5.25
N SER A 15 -18.04 -9.46 4.71
CA SER A 15 -18.92 -10.61 4.90
C SER A 15 -18.42 -11.86 4.17
N ASN A 16 -17.79 -11.70 3.01
CA ASN A 16 -17.28 -12.80 2.18
C ASN A 16 -15.75 -12.89 2.24
N TYR A 17 -15.14 -12.34 3.29
CA TYR A 17 -13.70 -12.07 3.31
C TYR A 17 -12.83 -13.31 3.08
N ASP A 18 -13.24 -14.46 3.59
CA ASP A 18 -12.50 -15.71 3.45
C ASP A 18 -12.67 -16.37 2.08
N GLU A 19 -13.79 -16.13 1.40
CA GLU A 19 -14.11 -16.65 0.07
C GLU A 19 -13.54 -15.79 -1.07
N LEU A 20 -13.13 -14.56 -0.76
CA LEU A 20 -12.59 -13.65 -1.76
C LEU A 20 -11.20 -14.09 -2.24
N THR A 21 -11.05 -14.18 -3.57
CA THR A 21 -9.77 -14.39 -4.25
C THR A 21 -8.77 -13.26 -3.96
N PHE A 22 -7.46 -13.54 -4.06
CA PHE A 22 -6.37 -12.62 -3.69
C PHE A 22 -6.57 -11.17 -4.17
N PHE A 23 -6.81 -10.93 -5.46
CA PHE A 23 -6.96 -9.58 -6.02
C PHE A 23 -8.28 -8.88 -5.69
N LYS A 24 -9.27 -9.60 -5.14
CA LYS A 24 -10.53 -8.99 -4.68
C LYS A 24 -10.42 -8.39 -3.27
N LYS A 25 -9.33 -8.66 -2.55
CA LYS A 25 -9.07 -8.07 -1.23
C LYS A 25 -8.32 -6.76 -1.42
N ASN A 26 -8.88 -5.67 -0.90
CA ASN A 26 -8.32 -4.33 -1.06
C ASN A 26 -6.89 -4.22 -0.50
N LYS A 27 -6.59 -4.90 0.62
CA LYS A 27 -5.24 -4.95 1.18
C LYS A 27 -4.20 -5.50 0.19
N ASN A 28 -4.60 -6.46 -0.64
CA ASN A 28 -3.70 -7.14 -1.56
C ASN A 28 -3.41 -6.26 -2.80
N ILE A 29 -4.39 -5.43 -3.19
CA ILE A 29 -4.16 -4.38 -4.19
C ILE A 29 -3.11 -3.38 -3.68
N LEU A 30 -3.20 -2.96 -2.42
CA LEU A 30 -2.19 -2.12 -1.78
C LEU A 30 -0.81 -2.80 -1.74
N VAL A 31 -0.75 -4.09 -1.38
CA VAL A 31 0.51 -4.87 -1.38
C VAL A 31 1.14 -4.92 -2.77
N VAL A 32 0.36 -5.26 -3.81
CA VAL A 32 0.85 -5.34 -5.18
C VAL A 32 1.33 -3.97 -5.67
N TYR A 33 0.58 -2.91 -5.38
CA TYR A 33 0.96 -1.55 -5.72
C TYR A 33 2.33 -1.17 -5.16
N ILE A 34 2.57 -1.49 -3.89
CA ILE A 34 3.83 -1.18 -3.20
C ILE A 34 4.96 -2.04 -3.74
N LEU A 35 4.74 -3.33 -4.00
CA LEU A 35 5.73 -4.21 -4.60
C LEU A 35 6.20 -3.69 -5.97
N VAL A 36 5.27 -3.23 -6.80
CA VAL A 36 5.58 -2.65 -8.11
C VAL A 36 6.40 -1.37 -7.95
N LEU A 37 5.99 -0.46 -7.06
CA LEU A 37 6.76 0.77 -6.79
C LEU A 37 8.16 0.48 -6.25
N SER A 38 8.29 -0.47 -5.32
CA SER A 38 9.60 -0.86 -4.79
C SER A 38 10.49 -1.45 -5.86
N ALA A 39 9.95 -2.28 -6.77
CA ALA A 39 10.72 -2.87 -7.87
C ALA A 39 11.18 -1.83 -8.89
N ILE A 40 10.33 -0.85 -9.21
CA ILE A 40 10.70 0.28 -10.09
C ILE A 40 11.79 1.13 -9.42
N SER A 41 11.62 1.46 -8.14
CA SER A 41 12.60 2.23 -7.38
C SER A 41 13.95 1.51 -7.30
N ASP A 42 13.94 0.20 -7.04
CA ASP A 42 15.14 -0.64 -7.02
C ASP A 42 15.86 -0.63 -8.37
N TYR A 43 15.13 -0.85 -9.48
CA TYR A 43 15.70 -0.81 -10.83
C TYR A 43 16.34 0.54 -11.18
N LEU A 44 15.69 1.65 -10.82
CA LEU A 44 16.20 3.00 -11.07
C LEU A 44 17.41 3.34 -10.19
N ASN A 45 17.39 2.95 -8.91
CA ASN A 45 18.52 3.22 -8.01
C ASN A 45 19.71 2.31 -8.27
N TYR A 46 19.49 1.05 -8.64
CA TYR A 46 20.54 0.12 -9.08
C TYR A 46 21.33 0.67 -10.27
N THR A 47 20.68 1.43 -11.14
CA THR A 47 21.31 2.04 -12.33
C THR A 47 21.93 3.42 -12.07
N ALA A 48 21.56 4.12 -10.99
CA ALA A 48 21.91 5.53 -10.76
C ALA A 48 22.65 5.85 -9.44
N GLY A 49 22.72 4.95 -8.44
CA GLY A 49 23.18 5.31 -7.09
C GLY A 49 23.76 4.17 -6.23
N THR A 50 24.27 4.56 -5.06
CA THR A 50 25.06 3.76 -4.11
C THR A 50 24.30 2.56 -3.52
N PHE A 51 24.85 1.36 -3.74
CA PHE A 51 24.33 0.02 -3.35
C PHE A 51 23.82 -0.12 -1.90
N ILE A 52 24.27 0.74 -0.98
CA ILE A 52 24.00 0.61 0.46
C ILE A 52 22.55 1.04 0.81
N ASP A 53 22.03 2.13 0.25
CA ASP A 53 20.71 2.65 0.62
C ASP A 53 19.57 1.74 0.15
N VAL A 54 19.77 1.11 -1.01
CA VAL A 54 18.81 0.18 -1.63
C VAL A 54 18.67 -1.12 -0.82
N VAL A 55 19.80 -1.67 -0.35
CA VAL A 55 19.85 -2.96 0.37
C VAL A 55 19.19 -2.87 1.76
N PHE A 56 19.24 -1.71 2.43
CA PHE A 56 18.59 -1.52 3.73
C PHE A 56 17.10 -1.15 3.62
N ALA A 57 16.67 -0.51 2.53
CA ALA A 57 15.27 -0.13 2.33
C ALA A 57 14.37 -1.34 2.01
N ILE A 58 14.85 -2.28 1.18
CA ILE A 58 14.04 -3.44 0.72
C ILE A 58 13.51 -4.30 1.89
N PRO A 59 14.32 -4.71 2.89
CA PRO A 59 13.83 -5.51 4.01
C PRO A 59 12.73 -4.81 4.81
N ILE A 60 12.81 -3.49 4.98
CA ILE A 60 11.81 -2.71 5.72
C ILE A 60 10.45 -2.76 5.00
N TYR A 61 10.45 -2.54 3.68
CA TYR A 61 9.23 -2.64 2.87
C TYR A 61 8.62 -4.05 2.90
N LEU A 62 9.44 -5.10 2.81
CA LEU A 62 8.97 -6.49 2.88
C LEU A 62 8.35 -6.83 4.23
N ILE A 63 8.96 -6.40 5.33
CA ILE A 63 8.42 -6.59 6.68
C ILE A 63 7.06 -5.87 6.82
N LEU A 64 6.95 -4.63 6.36
CA LEU A 64 5.70 -3.88 6.41
C LEU A 64 4.61 -4.52 5.53
N ILE A 65 4.96 -5.05 4.36
CA ILE A 65 4.03 -5.81 3.50
C ILE A 65 3.49 -7.03 4.24
N ALA A 66 4.33 -7.78 4.97
CA ALA A 66 3.88 -8.90 5.78
C ALA A 66 2.86 -8.45 6.85
N PHE A 67 3.12 -7.34 7.54
CA PHE A 67 2.17 -6.77 8.50
C PHE A 67 0.84 -6.31 7.85
N ILE A 68 0.88 -5.77 6.62
CA ILE A 68 -0.32 -5.42 5.86
C ILE A 68 -1.12 -6.68 5.49
N PHE A 69 -0.43 -7.79 5.18
CA PHE A 69 -1.08 -9.06 4.90
C PHE A 69 -1.90 -9.57 6.10
N TYR A 70 -1.41 -9.34 7.32
CA TYR A 70 -2.13 -9.61 8.57
C TYR A 70 -3.15 -8.50 8.96
N ASN A 71 -3.48 -7.58 8.06
CA ASN A 71 -4.43 -6.48 8.30
C ASN A 71 -4.02 -5.50 9.42
N HIS A 72 -2.72 -5.34 9.69
CA HIS A 72 -2.27 -4.35 10.66
C HIS A 72 -2.45 -2.93 10.13
N ARG A 73 -3.39 -2.21 10.74
CA ARG A 73 -3.76 -0.83 10.38
C ARG A 73 -2.59 0.17 10.44
N TRP A 74 -1.70 0.02 11.41
CA TRP A 74 -0.52 0.89 11.55
C TRP A 74 0.46 0.69 10.39
N ALA A 75 0.66 -0.54 9.91
CA ALA A 75 1.56 -0.84 8.81
C ALA A 75 1.07 -0.21 7.49
N MET A 76 -0.24 -0.16 7.26
CA MET A 76 -0.83 0.52 6.11
C MET A 76 -0.55 2.04 6.13
N ILE A 77 -0.59 2.67 7.31
CA ILE A 77 -0.28 4.10 7.45
C ILE A 77 1.22 4.34 7.27
N VAL A 78 2.05 3.53 7.92
CA VAL A 78 3.53 3.67 7.87
C VAL A 78 4.02 3.51 6.45
N ILE A 79 3.52 2.53 5.69
CA ILE A 79 3.97 2.32 4.32
C ILE A 79 3.56 3.46 3.39
N CYS A 80 2.35 4.00 3.56
CA CYS A 80 1.89 5.17 2.82
C CYS A 80 2.78 6.37 3.10
N TRP A 81 3.16 6.57 4.37
CA TRP A 81 4.04 7.66 4.76
C TRP A 81 5.45 7.49 4.17
N LEU A 82 6.04 6.29 4.24
CA LEU A 82 7.33 6.00 3.62
C LEU A 82 7.30 6.23 2.11
N THR A 83 6.27 5.75 1.41
CA THR A 83 6.13 6.02 -0.03
C THR A 83 6.05 7.50 -0.33
N MET A 84 5.38 8.29 0.50
CA MET A 84 5.35 9.75 0.32
C MET A 84 6.74 10.36 0.59
N MET A 85 7.44 9.96 1.65
CA MET A 85 8.78 10.46 1.99
C MET A 85 9.80 10.20 0.89
N ASP A 86 9.79 9.00 0.30
CA ASP A 86 10.69 8.66 -0.82
C ASP A 86 10.45 9.60 -2.01
N MET A 87 9.19 9.96 -2.26
CA MET A 87 8.83 10.90 -3.34
C MET A 87 9.26 12.34 -3.04
N PHE A 88 9.16 12.78 -1.77
CA PHE A 88 9.72 14.06 -1.34
C PHE A 88 11.25 14.08 -1.46
N ALA A 89 11.91 12.96 -1.16
CA ALA A 89 13.38 12.83 -1.20
C ALA A 89 13.94 12.84 -2.63
N MET A 90 13.19 12.33 -3.63
CA MET A 90 13.58 12.34 -5.04
C MET A 90 13.59 13.74 -5.68
N GLY A 91 13.14 14.78 -4.97
CA GLY A 91 13.38 16.19 -5.35
C GLY A 91 12.63 16.71 -6.58
N TRP A 92 11.88 15.87 -7.29
CA TRP A 92 11.02 16.26 -8.41
C TRP A 92 9.55 16.17 -8.03
N PHE A 93 8.92 17.32 -7.78
CA PHE A 93 7.47 17.45 -7.73
C PHE A 93 6.91 17.62 -9.14
N GLY A 94 6.92 16.53 -9.91
CA GLY A 94 6.20 16.44 -11.16
C GLY A 94 4.73 16.02 -10.95
N THR A 95 3.96 16.05 -12.03
CA THR A 95 2.58 15.56 -12.04
C THR A 95 2.49 14.07 -11.77
N THR A 96 3.51 13.29 -12.15
CA THR A 96 3.56 11.83 -11.97
C THR A 96 3.64 11.43 -10.50
N GLU A 97 4.46 12.13 -9.71
CA GLU A 97 4.68 11.87 -8.30
C GLU A 97 3.42 12.21 -7.49
N ILE A 98 2.73 13.30 -7.85
CA ILE A 98 1.45 13.66 -7.23
C ILE A 98 0.39 12.59 -7.49
N ILE A 99 0.33 12.04 -8.70
CA ILE A 99 -0.62 10.98 -9.06
C ILE A 99 -0.33 9.70 -8.27
N ILE A 100 0.94 9.29 -8.20
CA ILE A 100 1.37 8.09 -7.46
C ILE A 100 1.10 8.28 -5.95
N ALA A 101 1.36 9.47 -5.39
CA ALA A 101 1.03 9.75 -3.99
C ALA A 101 -0.47 9.70 -3.73
N ALA A 102 -1.29 10.27 -4.64
CA ALA A 102 -2.74 10.23 -4.53
C ALA A 102 -3.28 8.79 -4.58
N ILE A 103 -2.75 7.94 -5.47
CA ILE A 103 -3.11 6.52 -5.56
C ILE A 103 -2.74 5.79 -4.26
N ALA A 104 -1.54 6.03 -3.73
CA ALA A 104 -1.08 5.44 -2.48
C ALA A 104 -2.02 5.77 -1.31
N VAL A 105 -2.42 7.05 -1.19
CA VAL A 105 -3.35 7.52 -0.15
C VAL A 105 -4.72 6.87 -0.31
N VAL A 106 -5.26 6.82 -1.53
CA VAL A 106 -6.56 6.20 -1.79
C VAL A 106 -6.54 4.72 -1.44
N LEU A 107 -5.57 3.95 -1.93
CA LEU A 107 -5.46 2.51 -1.66
C LEU A 107 -5.26 2.22 -0.16
N THR A 108 -4.48 3.06 0.52
CA THR A 108 -4.28 2.98 1.97
C THR A 108 -5.58 3.24 2.71
N TYR A 109 -6.33 4.27 2.32
CA TYR A 109 -7.62 4.60 2.92
C TYR A 109 -8.64 3.47 2.75
N HIS A 110 -8.74 2.91 1.55
CA HIS A 110 -9.58 1.74 1.27
C HIS A 110 -9.21 0.56 2.17
N SER A 111 -7.93 0.17 2.17
CA SER A 111 -7.43 -0.97 2.95
C SER A 111 -7.63 -0.77 4.45
N PHE A 112 -7.41 0.45 4.96
CA PHE A 112 -7.58 0.79 6.37
C PHE A 112 -9.04 0.67 6.82
N ARG A 113 -9.99 1.11 5.98
CA ARG A 113 -11.42 1.01 6.28
C ARG A 113 -11.89 -0.45 6.33
N VAL A 114 -11.43 -1.27 5.37
CA VAL A 114 -11.72 -2.71 5.35
C VAL A 114 -11.13 -3.39 6.58
N ALA A 115 -9.87 -3.13 6.92
CA ALA A 115 -9.23 -3.68 8.11
C ALA A 115 -9.94 -3.28 9.41
N THR A 116 -10.44 -2.04 9.49
CA THR A 116 -11.22 -1.56 10.64
C THR A 116 -12.57 -2.26 10.73
N ALA A 117 -13.26 -2.46 9.60
CA ALA A 117 -14.52 -3.18 9.56
C ALA A 117 -14.36 -4.67 9.92
N LEU A 118 -13.30 -5.32 9.43
CA LEU A 118 -12.95 -6.70 9.81
C LEU A 118 -12.71 -6.85 11.31
N LYS A 119 -11.92 -5.93 11.90
CA LYS A 119 -11.68 -5.96 13.36
C LYS A 119 -12.98 -5.83 14.15
N LYS A 120 -13.93 -5.02 13.67
CA LYS A 120 -15.25 -4.85 14.31
C LYS A 120 -16.17 -6.06 14.11
N SER A 121 -16.04 -6.80 13.01
CA SER A 121 -16.84 -8.00 12.72
C SER A 121 -16.37 -9.25 13.44
N ASN A 122 -15.07 -9.32 13.77
CA ASN A 122 -14.45 -10.45 14.48
C ASN A 122 -14.42 -10.27 16.01
N LEU A 123 -15.02 -9.19 16.53
CA LEU A 123 -15.25 -8.89 17.96
C LEU A 123 -16.72 -9.07 18.28
#